data_AF-A0AB34HCQ3-F1
#
_entry.id   AF-A0AB34HCQ3-F1
#
_cell.length_a   1.000
_cell.length_b   1.000
_cell.length_c   1.000
_cell.angle_alpha   90.00
_cell.angle_beta   90.00
_cell.angle_gamma   90.00
#
_symmetry.space_group_name_H-M   'P 1'
#
loop_
_entity.id
_entity.type
_entity.pdbx_description
1 polymer ?
#
loop_
_entity_poly.entity_id
_entity_poly.type
_entity_poly.pdbx_seq_one_letter_code
_entity_poly.pdbx_strand_id
1 'polypeptide(L)' 'MEIKPWWLVPENFTFPLEFYIEEDQEELLFGPLDLDLARVEAHNQTLIQLETRLTATSLTCVLVWGWPS' A
#
# COMPACT_ATOMS: atom_id res chain seq x y z
N MET A 1 -3.02 8.27 28.35
CA MET A 1 -3.56 7.28 27.40
C MET A 1 -2.56 7.20 26.27
N GLU A 2 -1.80 6.12 26.17
CA GLU A 2 -0.89 5.94 25.04
C GLU A 2 -1.72 5.67 23.78
N ILE A 3 -1.59 6.53 22.78
CA ILE A 3 -2.15 6.27 21.45
C ILE A 3 -1.19 5.27 20.81
N LYS A 4 -1.58 4.00 20.77
CA LYS A 4 -0.88 3.02 19.96
C LYS A 4 -1.05 3.41 18.49
N PRO A 5 0.03 3.44 17.70
CA PRO A 5 -0.10 3.59 16.25
C PRO A 5 -1.11 2.60 15.67
N TRP A 6 -1.94 3.06 14.74
CA TRP A 6 -3.04 2.26 14.21
C TRP A 6 -2.56 0.94 13.58
N TRP A 7 -1.36 0.96 12.98
CA TRP A 7 -0.74 -0.22 12.36
C TRP A 7 -0.21 -1.27 13.37
N LEU A 8 -0.28 -1.01 14.68
CA LEU A 8 0.04 -2.00 15.73
C LEU A 8 -1.18 -2.79 16.22
N VAL A 9 -2.36 -2.52 15.67
CA VAL A 9 -3.62 -3.14 16.08
C VAL A 9 -4.09 -4.05 14.93
N PRO A 10 -3.98 -5.39 15.06
CA PRO A 10 -4.34 -6.33 13.99
C PRO A 10 -5.76 -6.14 13.43
N GLU A 11 -6.70 -5.70 14.26
CA GLU A 11 -8.09 -5.45 13.88
C GLU A 11 -8.22 -4.31 12.84
N ASN A 12 -7.24 -3.40 12.75
CA ASN A 12 -7.24 -2.33 11.76
C ASN A 12 -6.93 -2.81 10.33
N PHE A 13 -6.53 -4.08 10.16
CA PHE A 13 -6.15 -4.66 8.86
C PHE A 13 -7.30 -5.36 8.13
N THR A 14 -8.55 -5.22 8.62
CA THR A 14 -9.66 -6.09 8.21
C THR A 14 -10.16 -5.83 6.79
N PHE A 15 -9.95 -4.64 6.22
CA PHE A 15 -10.43 -4.28 4.87
C PHE A 15 -9.48 -3.30 4.15
N PRO A 16 -8.52 -3.79 3.34
CA PRO A 16 -7.75 -2.91 2.48
C PRO A 16 -8.62 -2.34 1.35
N LEU A 17 -8.25 -1.16 0.86
CA LEU A 17 -8.63 -0.71 -0.46
C LEU A 17 -7.77 -1.46 -1.48
N GLU A 18 -8.40 -2.27 -2.34
CA GLU A 18 -7.75 -3.06 -3.39
C GLU A 18 -7.99 -2.43 -4.77
N PHE A 19 -6.92 -2.25 -5.55
CA PHE A 19 -6.99 -1.87 -6.95
C PHE A 19 -5.80 -2.41 -7.75
N TYR A 20 -5.90 -2.36 -9.08
CA TYR A 20 -4.89 -2.87 -10.01
C TYR A 20 -4.31 -1.72 -10.83
N ILE A 21 -3.00 -1.71 -10.99
CA ILE A 21 -2.26 -0.74 -11.82
C ILE A 21 -1.28 -1.46 -12.74
N GLU A 22 -0.90 -0.82 -13.83
CA GLU A 22 0.17 -1.29 -14.71
C GLU A 22 1.56 -1.05 -14.05
N GLU A 23 2.56 -1.85 -14.44
CA GLU A 23 3.94 -1.75 -13.91
C GLU A 23 4.55 -0.36 -14.09
N ASP A 24 4.27 0.33 -15.21
CA ASP A 24 4.74 1.69 -15.46
C ASP A 24 4.09 2.73 -14.54
N GLN A 25 2.83 2.50 -14.15
CA GLN A 25 2.11 3.30 -13.16
C GLN A 25 2.64 3.05 -11.75
N GLU A 26 3.02 1.82 -11.42
CA GLU A 26 3.67 1.48 -10.16
C GLU A 26 4.99 2.23 -10.01
N GLU A 27 5.87 2.15 -11.01
CA GLU A 27 7.15 2.88 -11.01
C GLU A 27 6.95 4.40 -10.92
N LEU A 28 5.89 4.93 -11.53
CA LEU A 28 5.56 6.36 -11.43
C LEU A 28 5.09 6.77 -10.03
N LEU A 29 4.36 5.89 -9.33
CA LEU A 29 3.77 6.17 -8.02
C LEU A 29 4.74 5.92 -6.86
N PHE A 30 5.52 4.84 -6.94
CA PHE A 30 6.38 4.35 -5.86
C PHE A 30 7.87 4.46 -6.17
N GLY A 31 8.21 4.99 -7.34
CA GLY A 31 9.59 5.13 -7.79
C GLY A 31 10.17 3.80 -8.32
N PRO A 32 11.34 3.85 -8.96
CA PRO A 32 12.00 2.64 -9.45
C PRO A 32 12.37 1.74 -8.27
N LEU A 33 12.02 0.45 -8.34
CA LEU A 33 12.21 -0.52 -7.25
C LEU A 33 11.59 -0.05 -5.92
N ASP A 34 10.43 0.62 -5.98
CA ASP A 34 9.64 1.05 -4.83
C ASP A 34 10.37 2.00 -3.85
N LEU A 35 11.38 2.72 -4.32
CA LEU A 35 12.22 3.58 -3.48
C LEU A 35 11.46 4.69 -2.74
N ASP A 36 10.33 5.14 -3.28
CA ASP A 36 9.47 6.16 -2.68
C ASP A 36 8.30 5.57 -1.86
N LEU A 37 8.09 4.25 -1.86
CA LEU A 37 6.97 3.59 -1.16
C LEU A 37 6.89 3.97 0.32
N ALA A 38 8.00 3.81 1.06
CA ALA A 38 8.05 4.13 2.49
C ALA A 38 7.75 5.61 2.78
N ARG A 39 8.10 6.50 1.85
CA ARG A 39 7.82 7.94 1.96
C ARG A 39 6.34 8.22 1.70
N VAL A 40 5.72 7.55 0.73
CA VAL A 40 4.28 7.65 0.43
C VAL A 40 3.46 7.15 1.62
N GLU A 41 3.80 6.00 2.18
CA GLU A 41 3.18 5.43 3.38
C GLU A 41 3.24 6.40 4.56
N ALA A 42 4.43 6.94 4.85
CA ALA A 42 4.62 7.89 5.95
C ALA A 42 3.84 9.20 5.74
N HIS A 43 3.77 9.71 4.51
CA HIS A 43 3.06 10.94 4.20
C HIS A 43 1.54 10.79 4.34
N ASN A 44 0.99 9.68 3.85
CA ASN A 44 -0.45 9.43 3.83
C ASN A 44 -0.96 8.75 5.11
N GLN A 45 -0.06 8.36 6.01
CA GLN A 45 -0.37 7.55 7.19
C GLN A 45 -1.09 6.24 6.81
N THR A 46 -0.65 5.63 5.71
CA THR A 46 -1.17 4.38 5.17
C THR A 46 -0.10 3.30 5.22
N LEU A 47 -0.53 2.04 5.21
CA LEU A 47 0.31 0.89 4.88
C LEU A 47 -0.09 0.42 3.49
N ILE A 48 0.89 0.14 2.64
CA ILE A 48 0.70 -0.26 1.25
C ILE A 48 1.43 -1.56 1.01
N GLN A 49 0.71 -2.56 0.49
CA GLN A 49 1.30 -3.81 0.02
C GLN A 49 1.14 -3.90 -1.49
N LEU A 50 2.27 -4.10 -2.17
CA LEU A 50 2.35 -4.33 -3.60
C LEU A 50 2.46 -5.83 -3.84
N GLU A 51 1.49 -6.39 -4.55
CA GLU A 51 1.49 -7.80 -4.96
C GLU A 51 1.58 -7.90 -6.47
N THR A 52 2.76 -8.26 -6.97
CA THR A 52 2.94 -8.60 -8.38
C THR A 52 2.23 -9.93 -8.65
N ARG A 53 1.04 -9.88 -9.25
CA ARG A 53 0.35 -11.10 -9.66
C ARG A 53 0.97 -11.56 -10.97
N LEU A 54 1.60 -12.73 -10.95
CA LEU A 54 2.17 -13.44 -12.11
C LEU A 54 1.08 -13.81 -13.14
N THR A 55 0.47 -12.80 -13.76
CA THR A 55 -0.49 -12.91 -14.84
C THR A 55 0.12 -12.24 -16.07
N ALA A 56 -0.27 -12.68 -17.26
CA ALA A 56 0.29 -12.25 -18.54
C ALA A 56 0.14 -10.74 -18.87
N THR A 57 -0.35 -9.94 -17.92
CA THR A 57 -0.83 -8.57 -18.08
C THR A 57 0.01 -7.50 -17.39
N SER A 58 1.16 -7.82 -16.77
CA SER A 58 2.03 -6.82 -16.08
C SER A 58 1.26 -5.90 -15.13
N LEU A 59 0.33 -6.48 -14.36
CA LEU A 59 -0.47 -5.75 -13.39
C LEU A 59 0.03 -6.00 -11.97
N THR A 60 0.09 -4.92 -11.19
CA THR A 60 0.34 -4.95 -9.75
C THR A 60 -0.96 -4.70 -9.01
N CYS A 61 -1.23 -5.60 -8.06
CA CYS A 61 -2.33 -5.46 -7.12
C CYS A 61 -1.85 -4.61 -5.94
N VAL A 62 -2.49 -3.48 -5.71
CA VAL A 62 -2.17 -2.55 -4.63
C VAL A 62 -3.21 -2.69 -3.54
N LEU A 63 -2.75 -3.02 -2.32
CA LEU A 63 -3.57 -3.07 -1.11
C LEU A 63 -3.20 -1.91 -0.21
N VAL A 64 -4.17 -1.08 0.16
CA VAL A 64 -3.96 0.09 1.02
C VAL A 64 -4.76 -0.03 2.31
N TRP A 65 -4.09 0.01 3.46
CA TRP A 65 -4.71 0.19 4.77
C TRP A 65 -4.47 1.61 5.27
N GLY A 66 -5.47 2.21 5.90
CA GLY A 66 -5.38 3.54 6.47
C GLY A 66 -6.09 3.60 7.82
N TRP A 67 -6.10 4.80 8.41
CA TRP A 67 -6.83 5.03 9.64
C TRP A 67 -8.32 4.67 9.47
N PRO A 68 -8.90 3.82 10.35
CA PRO A 68 -10.32 3.54 10.30
C PRO A 68 -11.11 4.82 10.62
N SER A 69 -11.80 5.36 9.62
CA SER A 69 -12.71 6.51 9.76
C SER A 69 -13.97 6.16 10.53
#